data_AF-A0A6J2D2N1-F1
#
_entry.id   AF-A0A6J2D2N1-F1
#
_cell.length_a   1.000
_cell.length_b   1.000
_cell.length_c   1.000
_cell.angle_alpha   90.00
_cell.angle_beta   90.00
_cell.angle_gamma   90.00
#
_symmetry.space_group_name_H-M   'P 1'
#
loop_
_entity.id
_entity.type
_entity.pdbx_description
1 polymer ?
#
loop_
_entity_poly.entity_id
_entity_poly.type
_entity_poly.pdbx_seq_one_letter_code
_entity_poly.pdbx_strand_id
1 'polypeptide(L)'
;MAWALKLPLADEVIESGLVQDFDASLSGIGQELGAGAYSMSDVLALPIFKQEESSLPPDNENKILPFQYVLCAATSPAVKLHDETLTYLNQGQSYEIRMLDNRKLGELPEINGKLVKSIFRVVFHDRRLQYTEHQQLEGWRWNRPGDRILDIDIPMSVGIIDPRANPTQLNTVEFLWDPAKRTSVFIQVHCISTEFTMRKHGGEKGVPFRVQIDTFKENENGEYTEHLHSASCQIKVFKPKGADRKQKTDREKMEKRTPHEKEKYQPSYETTILTECSPWPEITYVNNSPSPGFNSSHSSFSLGEGNGSPNHQPEPPPPVTDNLLPTTTPQEAQQWLHRNRFSTFTRLFTNFSGADLLKLTRDDVIQICGPADGIRLFNALKGRMVRPRLTIYVCQESLHLREQQQQQQKREDGDSNVYHAIYLEELTAVELTEKIAQLFSISPRQISQIYKQGPTGIHVLISDEMIQNFQEEACFILDTMKAETSDSYHIILK
;
A
#
# COMPACT_ATOMS: atom_id res chain seq x y z
N MET A 1 -44.63 -28.91 50.81
CA MET A 1 -43.36 -28.17 50.99
C MET A 1 -43.58 -26.79 50.36
N ALA A 2 -44.20 -25.88 51.11
CA ALA A 2 -43.48 -24.89 51.94
C ALA A 2 -42.89 -23.80 51.01
N TRP A 3 -43.62 -22.71 50.72
CA TRP A 3 -43.67 -21.44 51.51
C TRP A 3 -42.33 -20.67 51.40
N ALA A 4 -42.21 -19.36 51.19
CA ALA A 4 -43.09 -18.18 51.24
C ALA A 4 -42.36 -17.04 50.46
N LEU A 5 -42.98 -16.20 49.63
CA LEU A 5 -43.75 -14.97 49.91
C LEU A 5 -43.36 -14.19 51.18
N LYS A 6 -42.78 -12.98 51.02
CA LYS A 6 -43.34 -11.71 51.56
C LYS A 6 -42.44 -10.48 51.28
N LEU A 7 -42.92 -9.59 50.40
CA LEU A 7 -43.02 -8.14 50.68
C LEU A 7 -43.92 -7.95 51.92
N PRO A 8 -43.84 -6.90 52.78
CA PRO A 8 -44.37 -5.57 52.38
C PRO A 8 -43.91 -4.35 53.21
N LEU A 9 -44.30 -3.14 52.75
CA LEU A 9 -44.94 -2.00 53.44
C LEU A 9 -44.75 -0.78 52.51
N ALA A 10 -45.74 -0.23 51.79
CA ALA A 10 -47.00 0.43 52.21
C ALA A 10 -46.71 1.58 53.20
N ASP A 11 -47.20 2.80 53.08
CA ASP A 11 -47.92 3.57 52.05
C ASP A 11 -47.88 5.03 52.58
N GLU A 12 -48.27 5.99 51.74
CA GLU A 12 -48.76 7.34 52.12
C GLU A 12 -47.81 8.51 52.48
N VAL A 13 -47.93 9.56 51.63
CA VAL A 13 -48.08 11.01 51.94
C VAL A 13 -46.85 11.69 52.58
N ILE A 14 -46.17 12.65 51.94
CA ILE A 14 -46.50 14.09 51.97
C ILE A 14 -45.75 14.79 50.80
N GLU A 15 -46.50 15.55 50.00
CA GLU A 15 -46.02 16.64 49.15
C GLU A 15 -45.15 17.64 49.91
N SER A 16 -44.10 18.14 49.25
CA SER A 16 -43.44 19.45 49.43
C SER A 16 -41.94 19.35 49.71
N GLY A 17 -41.18 20.09 48.91
CA GLY A 17 -39.76 20.31 49.12
C GLY A 17 -38.90 19.63 48.09
N LEU A 18 -38.70 20.33 46.96
CA LEU A 18 -37.40 20.56 46.29
C LEU A 18 -37.61 21.13 44.86
N VAL A 19 -38.58 22.03 44.73
CA VAL A 19 -38.56 23.09 43.70
C VAL A 19 -38.58 24.41 44.46
N GLN A 20 -37.43 24.75 45.03
CA GLN A 20 -37.06 26.08 45.57
C GLN A 20 -35.67 25.88 46.17
N ASP A 21 -34.65 26.25 45.38
CA ASP A 21 -33.33 26.75 45.84
C ASP A 21 -32.35 26.87 44.66
N PHE A 22 -32.83 27.38 43.53
CA PHE A 22 -32.00 27.93 42.46
C PHE A 22 -32.42 29.37 42.12
N ASP A 23 -32.93 30.09 43.13
CA ASP A 23 -33.45 31.46 42.99
C ASP A 23 -32.91 32.40 44.08
N ALA A 24 -31.62 32.25 44.42
CA ALA A 24 -30.95 33.12 45.40
C ALA A 24 -29.48 33.35 45.04
N SER A 25 -29.23 33.84 43.83
CA SER A 25 -28.10 34.75 43.56
C SER A 25 -28.29 35.29 42.16
N LEU A 26 -28.89 36.49 42.09
CA LEU A 26 -28.68 37.56 41.11
C LEU A 26 -29.92 38.47 41.12
N SER A 27 -30.21 39.09 42.27
CA SER A 27 -31.09 40.25 42.36
C SER A 27 -30.29 41.43 42.90
N GLY A 28 -29.71 42.19 41.98
CA GLY A 28 -28.94 43.38 42.31
C GLY A 28 -28.55 44.16 41.07
N ILE A 29 -29.42 45.11 40.71
CA ILE A 29 -29.21 46.25 39.82
C ILE A 29 -29.66 46.02 38.36
N GLY A 30 -30.77 46.68 38.00
CA GLY A 30 -31.10 46.94 36.61
C GLY A 30 -32.57 47.29 36.37
N GLN A 31 -33.09 48.35 36.98
CA GLN A 31 -34.37 48.95 36.57
C GLN A 31 -34.12 50.07 35.54
N GLU A 32 -34.93 50.01 34.48
CA GLU A 32 -35.42 51.10 33.62
C GLU A 32 -34.77 51.38 32.25
N LEU A 33 -35.55 50.93 31.25
CA LEU A 33 -36.10 51.67 30.11
C LEU A 33 -35.21 51.99 28.90
N GLY A 34 -35.69 51.52 27.74
CA GLY A 34 -35.80 52.38 26.56
C GLY A 34 -35.11 51.87 25.29
N ALA A 35 -35.81 50.97 24.59
CA ALA A 35 -35.69 50.59 23.18
C ALA A 35 -34.65 51.32 22.30
N GLY A 36 -33.63 50.57 21.87
CA GLY A 36 -32.75 50.87 20.74
C GLY A 36 -32.75 49.72 19.73
N ALA A 37 -32.75 50.07 18.44
CA ALA A 37 -32.98 49.25 17.25
C ALA A 37 -31.90 48.20 16.91
N TYR A 38 -32.22 47.21 16.05
CA TYR A 38 -31.19 46.41 15.35
C TYR A 38 -31.56 46.17 13.87
N SER A 39 -30.79 46.80 12.99
CA SER A 39 -30.73 46.54 11.55
C SER A 39 -29.87 45.29 11.31
N MET A 40 -30.37 44.31 10.56
CA MET A 40 -29.67 43.04 10.25
C MET A 40 -28.57 43.19 9.17
N SER A 41 -27.79 44.26 9.20
CA SER A 41 -26.69 44.49 8.24
C SER A 41 -25.28 44.43 8.85
N ASP A 42 -25.15 44.42 10.18
CA ASP A 42 -23.84 44.52 10.87
C ASP A 42 -23.39 43.23 11.59
N VAL A 43 -24.07 42.10 11.40
CA VAL A 43 -23.72 40.81 12.04
C VAL A 43 -22.68 39.99 11.24
N LEU A 44 -22.26 40.45 10.06
CA LEU A 44 -21.25 39.76 9.23
C LEU A 44 -19.84 40.35 9.29
N ALA A 45 -19.58 41.30 10.18
CA ALA A 45 -18.27 41.94 10.28
C ALA A 45 -17.82 42.10 11.74
N LEU A 46 -17.50 40.98 12.40
CA LEU A 46 -16.59 41.03 13.55
C LEU A 46 -15.53 39.91 13.50
N PRO A 47 -14.30 40.19 13.93
CA PRO A 47 -13.11 39.40 13.68
C PRO A 47 -12.93 38.33 14.76
N ILE A 48 -13.19 37.07 14.41
CA ILE A 48 -12.97 35.90 15.29
C ILE A 48 -11.48 35.51 15.39
N PHE A 49 -10.57 36.20 14.69
CA PHE A 49 -9.12 36.05 14.87
C PHE A 49 -8.55 37.22 15.68
N LYS A 50 -8.78 37.23 17.00
CA LYS A 50 -7.83 37.84 17.93
C LYS A 50 -7.07 36.74 18.64
N GLN A 51 -5.98 36.34 17.98
CA GLN A 51 -4.88 35.63 18.60
C GLN A 51 -4.32 36.53 19.70
N GLU A 52 -4.29 36.02 20.93
CA GLU A 52 -3.67 36.67 22.07
C GLU A 52 -2.18 36.87 21.73
N GLU A 53 -1.74 38.13 21.63
CA GLU A 53 -0.36 38.51 21.35
C GLU A 53 0.56 38.00 22.48
N SER A 54 1.24 36.89 22.23
CA SER A 54 2.43 36.53 22.99
C SER A 54 3.61 37.35 22.47
N SER A 55 4.23 38.09 23.37
CA SER A 55 5.42 38.91 23.14
C SER A 55 6.61 38.05 22.67
N LEU A 56 6.83 38.03 21.36
CA LEU A 56 8.06 37.54 20.72
C LEU A 56 8.68 38.69 19.91
N PRO A 57 10.02 38.72 19.76
CA PRO A 57 10.73 39.89 19.25
C PRO A 57 10.33 40.21 17.79
N PRO A 58 10.23 41.50 17.42
CA PRO A 58 9.88 41.90 16.07
C PRO A 58 11.15 41.89 15.22
N ASP A 59 11.41 40.80 14.49
CA ASP A 59 12.24 40.80 13.28
C ASP A 59 12.33 39.38 12.71
N ASN A 60 11.26 38.96 12.05
CA ASN A 60 11.39 38.11 10.88
C ASN A 60 10.16 38.42 10.05
N GLU A 61 10.32 39.00 8.87
CA GLU A 61 9.21 39.18 7.94
C GLU A 61 8.46 37.85 7.86
N ASN A 62 7.17 37.84 8.24
CA ASN A 62 6.30 36.70 8.08
C ASN A 62 6.23 36.39 6.58
N LYS A 63 7.16 35.57 6.08
CA LYS A 63 7.10 34.98 4.75
C LYS A 63 5.89 34.08 4.75
N ILE A 64 4.77 34.65 4.34
CA ILE A 64 3.56 33.91 4.02
C ILE A 64 3.96 32.93 2.93
N LEU A 65 3.95 31.63 3.25
CA LEU A 65 4.29 30.58 2.30
C LEU A 65 3.24 30.54 1.19
N PRO A 66 3.62 30.28 -0.08
CA PRO A 66 2.67 30.31 -1.20
C PRO A 66 1.56 29.28 -1.03
N PHE A 67 1.88 28.11 -0.47
CA PHE A 67 0.91 27.09 -0.11
C PHE A 67 0.95 26.84 1.39
N GLN A 68 -0.21 26.63 1.98
CA GLN A 68 -0.33 26.22 3.38
C GLN A 68 -1.28 25.03 3.47
N TYR A 69 -0.89 24.02 4.23
CA TYR A 69 -1.72 22.84 4.47
C TYR A 69 -2.01 22.72 5.95
N VAL A 70 -3.27 22.50 6.28
CA VAL A 70 -3.75 22.46 7.66
C VAL A 70 -4.46 21.15 7.91
N LEU A 71 -3.84 20.29 8.70
CA LEU A 71 -4.48 19.08 9.23
C LEU A 71 -5.43 19.48 10.37
N CYS A 72 -6.72 19.22 10.20
CA CYS A 72 -7.77 19.51 11.17
C CYS A 72 -7.78 18.48 12.32
N ALA A 73 -6.65 18.37 13.02
CA ALA A 73 -6.49 17.56 14.22
C ALA A 73 -5.56 18.26 15.22
N ALA A 74 -5.81 18.07 16.51
CA ALA A 74 -5.11 18.82 17.56
C ALA A 74 -3.65 18.38 17.73
N THR A 75 -2.77 19.36 17.96
CA THR A 75 -1.36 19.10 18.30
C THR A 75 -1.24 18.54 19.71
N SER A 76 -0.26 17.67 19.93
CA SER A 76 0.01 17.07 21.24
C SER A 76 0.54 18.13 22.21
N PRO A 77 -0.03 18.26 23.43
CA PRO A 77 0.47 19.16 24.46
C PRO A 77 1.77 18.66 25.11
N ALA A 78 2.24 17.45 24.77
CA ALA A 78 3.38 16.80 25.39
C ALA A 78 4.68 16.94 24.56
N VAL A 79 4.71 17.86 23.58
CA VAL A 79 5.87 18.14 22.72
C VAL A 79 6.71 19.26 23.35
N LYS A 80 8.04 19.11 23.36
CA LYS A 80 8.94 20.13 23.91
C LYS A 80 9.09 21.33 22.98
N LEU A 81 9.47 22.50 23.52
CA LEU A 81 9.53 23.77 22.76
C LEU A 81 10.43 23.73 21.51
N HIS A 82 11.48 22.91 21.51
CA HIS A 82 12.43 22.77 20.39
C HIS A 82 12.22 21.53 19.52
N ASP A 83 11.24 20.69 19.87
CA ASP A 83 10.88 19.53 19.06
C ASP A 83 9.86 19.96 17.98
N GLU A 84 9.66 19.14 16.95
CA GLU A 84 8.61 19.41 15.97
C GLU A 84 7.24 19.02 16.52
N THR A 85 6.20 19.76 16.11
CA THR A 85 4.81 19.47 16.48
C THR A 85 4.42 18.04 16.10
N LEU A 86 3.71 17.36 17.00
CA LEU A 86 3.26 15.97 16.82
C LEU A 86 1.74 15.90 16.94
N THR A 87 1.09 15.21 16.01
CA THR A 87 -0.38 15.02 16.00
C THR A 87 -0.73 13.56 16.23
N TYR A 88 -1.78 13.29 17.00
CA TYR A 88 -2.24 11.93 17.26
C TYR A 88 -3.44 11.60 16.36
N LEU A 89 -3.33 10.52 15.59
CA LEU A 89 -4.39 10.06 14.69
C LEU A 89 -4.86 8.65 15.07
N ASN A 90 -6.12 8.35 14.82
CA ASN A 90 -6.69 7.02 14.95
C ASN A 90 -6.63 6.28 13.62
N GLN A 91 -6.28 4.99 13.69
CA GLN A 91 -6.23 4.08 12.57
C GLN A 91 -7.57 4.05 11.82
N GLY A 92 -7.54 4.30 10.51
CA GLY A 92 -8.71 4.22 9.63
C GLY A 92 -9.77 5.31 9.85
N GLN A 93 -9.54 6.28 10.72
CA GLN A 93 -10.41 7.45 10.85
C GLN A 93 -10.05 8.49 9.80
N SER A 94 -11.06 9.12 9.19
CA SER A 94 -10.89 10.20 8.23
C SER A 94 -10.51 11.50 8.93
N TYR A 95 -9.42 12.12 8.49
CA TYR A 95 -8.96 13.43 8.95
C TYR A 95 -8.87 14.41 7.79
N GLU A 96 -9.46 15.59 7.95
CA GLU A 96 -9.43 16.65 6.94
C GLU A 96 -8.05 17.32 6.89
N ILE A 97 -7.53 17.50 5.69
CA ILE A 97 -6.41 18.38 5.38
C ILE A 97 -6.94 19.47 4.43
N ARG A 98 -6.93 20.71 4.90
CA ARG A 98 -7.30 21.88 4.09
C ARG A 98 -6.10 22.32 3.26
N MET A 99 -6.33 22.49 1.97
CA MET A 99 -5.35 22.98 1.00
C MET A 99 -5.60 24.47 0.80
N LEU A 100 -4.67 25.31 1.24
CA LEU A 100 -4.80 26.77 1.20
C LEU A 100 -3.75 27.36 0.25
N ASP A 101 -4.22 28.28 -0.58
CA ASP A 101 -3.40 29.14 -1.40
C ASP A 101 -3.24 30.49 -0.71
N ASN A 102 -2.01 30.78 -0.29
CA ASN A 102 -1.64 31.99 0.43
C ASN A 102 -0.71 32.89 -0.43
N ARG A 103 -0.63 32.63 -1.73
CA ARG A 103 0.18 33.44 -2.67
C ARG A 103 -0.23 34.90 -2.65
N LYS A 104 0.76 35.81 -2.67
CA LYS A 104 0.49 37.24 -2.87
C LYS A 104 0.13 37.52 -4.32
N LEU A 105 -0.60 38.61 -4.56
CA LEU A 105 -0.98 39.03 -5.91
C LEU A 105 0.28 39.26 -6.77
N GLY A 106 0.51 38.39 -7.76
CA GLY A 106 1.70 38.42 -8.63
C GLY A 106 2.71 37.29 -8.39
N GLU A 107 2.58 36.51 -7.32
CA GLU A 107 3.41 35.32 -7.08
C GLU A 107 2.87 34.10 -7.84
N LEU A 108 3.73 33.45 -8.64
CA LEU A 108 3.40 32.30 -9.48
C LEU A 108 2.15 32.54 -10.38
N PRO A 109 2.17 33.52 -11.30
CA PRO A 109 1.03 33.78 -12.19
C PRO A 109 0.70 32.60 -13.11
N GLU A 110 1.68 31.73 -13.35
CA GLU A 110 1.61 30.58 -14.26
C GLU A 110 0.57 29.53 -13.86
N ILE A 111 0.20 29.47 -12.58
CA ILE A 111 -0.79 28.51 -12.06
C ILE A 111 -2.17 29.12 -11.84
N ASN A 112 -2.37 30.41 -12.17
CA ASN A 112 -3.66 31.06 -12.02
C ASN A 112 -4.68 30.46 -12.99
N GLY A 113 -5.76 29.90 -12.44
CA GLY A 113 -6.79 29.21 -13.21
C GLY A 113 -6.34 27.86 -13.79
N LYS A 114 -5.18 27.33 -13.36
CA LYS A 114 -4.72 25.99 -13.70
C LYS A 114 -4.85 25.05 -12.50
N LEU A 115 -4.99 23.77 -12.80
CA LEU A 115 -4.89 22.73 -11.79
C LEU A 115 -3.43 22.54 -11.38
N VAL A 116 -3.23 22.11 -10.14
CA VAL A 116 -1.95 21.63 -9.63
C VAL A 116 -2.13 20.19 -9.14
N LYS A 117 -1.05 19.41 -9.17
CA LYS A 117 -1.04 18.06 -8.62
C LYS A 117 -0.44 18.08 -7.23
N SER A 118 -1.11 17.47 -6.25
CA SER A 118 -0.51 17.18 -4.95
C SER A 118 -0.37 15.68 -4.74
N ILE A 119 0.77 15.29 -4.19
CA ILE A 119 1.06 13.91 -3.79
C ILE A 119 1.22 13.87 -2.28
N PHE A 120 0.39 13.07 -1.62
CA PHE A 120 0.43 12.86 -0.18
C PHE A 120 1.12 11.54 0.12
N ARG A 121 2.02 11.55 1.10
CA ARG A 121 2.81 10.39 1.50
C ARG A 121 2.81 10.23 3.01
N VAL A 122 2.62 8.99 3.49
CA VAL A 122 2.93 8.61 4.87
C VAL A 122 4.30 7.93 4.88
N VAL A 123 5.28 8.57 5.51
CA VAL A 123 6.68 8.12 5.51
C VAL A 123 7.22 8.03 6.94
N PHE A 124 8.28 7.25 7.15
CA PHE A 124 8.90 7.21 8.47
C PHE A 124 9.55 8.54 8.84
N HIS A 125 9.41 9.00 10.08
CA HIS A 125 10.17 10.15 10.57
C HIS A 125 11.63 9.76 10.90
N ASP A 126 11.84 8.55 11.41
CA ASP A 126 13.17 8.04 11.78
C ASP A 126 14.00 7.69 10.54
N ARG A 127 15.16 8.33 10.37
CA ARG A 127 16.07 8.10 9.24
C ARG A 127 16.47 6.64 9.06
N ARG A 128 16.67 5.87 10.14
CA ARG A 128 17.04 4.45 10.04
C ARG A 128 15.92 3.63 9.40
N LEU A 129 14.67 3.96 9.72
CA LEU A 129 13.51 3.31 9.14
C LEU A 129 13.23 3.80 7.72
N GLN A 130 13.58 5.03 7.36
CA GLN A 130 13.54 5.50 5.96
C GLN A 130 14.43 4.66 5.04
N TYR A 131 15.65 4.29 5.47
CA TYR A 131 16.53 3.41 4.67
C TYR A 131 15.97 2.01 4.45
N THR A 132 15.15 1.53 5.37
CA THR A 132 14.53 0.19 5.30
C THR A 132 13.04 0.27 5.00
N GLU A 133 12.57 1.43 4.52
CA GLU A 133 11.14 1.75 4.40
C GLU A 133 10.44 0.73 3.53
N HIS A 134 10.99 0.45 2.35
CA HIS A 134 10.45 -0.57 1.44
C HIS A 134 10.23 -1.91 2.15
N GLN A 135 11.22 -2.41 2.88
CA GLN A 135 11.10 -3.67 3.63
C GLN A 135 10.03 -3.59 4.73
N GLN A 136 9.91 -2.46 5.43
CA GLN A 136 8.89 -2.26 6.47
C GLN A 136 7.48 -2.24 5.87
N LEU A 137 7.27 -1.51 4.78
CA LEU A 137 5.97 -1.42 4.11
C LEU A 137 5.58 -2.76 3.46
N GLU A 138 6.53 -3.48 2.87
CA GLU A 138 6.28 -4.83 2.35
C GLU A 138 5.95 -5.84 3.47
N GLY A 139 6.66 -5.76 4.59
CA GLY A 139 6.35 -6.56 5.77
C GLY A 139 4.96 -6.26 6.33
N TRP A 140 4.53 -4.99 6.29
CA TRP A 140 3.17 -4.59 6.64
C TRP A 140 2.13 -5.15 5.67
N ARG A 141 2.37 -5.04 4.35
CA ARG A 141 1.52 -5.57 3.27
C ARG A 141 1.29 -7.07 3.41
N TRP A 142 2.33 -7.84 3.74
CA TRP A 142 2.22 -9.29 3.85
C TRP A 142 1.23 -9.74 4.93
N ASN A 143 1.11 -8.98 6.02
CA ASN A 143 0.16 -9.28 7.09
C ASN A 143 -1.25 -8.76 6.79
N ARG A 144 -1.42 -7.96 5.74
CA ARG A 144 -2.65 -7.26 5.36
C ARG A 144 -2.80 -7.20 3.84
N PRO A 145 -3.03 -8.35 3.19
CA PRO A 145 -3.18 -8.38 1.75
C PRO A 145 -4.41 -7.56 1.33
N GLY A 146 -4.23 -6.61 0.43
CA GLY A 146 -5.29 -5.73 -0.09
C GLY A 146 -5.43 -4.40 0.65
N ASP A 147 -4.91 -4.27 1.87
CA ASP A 147 -4.96 -2.99 2.60
C ASP A 147 -3.89 -2.01 2.09
N ARG A 148 -4.23 -0.73 2.10
CA ARG A 148 -3.31 0.38 1.86
C ARG A 148 -2.93 1.05 3.16
N ILE A 149 -1.77 1.69 3.21
CA ILE A 149 -1.31 2.45 4.38
C ILE A 149 -2.00 3.82 4.42
N LEU A 150 -2.13 4.46 3.26
CA LEU A 150 -2.75 5.76 3.08
C LEU A 150 -3.84 5.64 2.02
N ASP A 151 -5.02 6.16 2.33
CA ASP A 151 -6.14 6.27 1.40
C ASP A 151 -6.83 7.65 1.52
N ILE A 152 -7.60 8.01 0.49
CA ILE A 152 -8.44 9.20 0.45
C ILE A 152 -9.90 8.77 0.65
N ASP A 153 -10.56 9.38 1.62
CA ASP A 153 -12.01 9.30 1.77
C ASP A 153 -12.66 10.23 0.72
N ILE A 154 -12.82 9.69 -0.49
CA ILE A 154 -13.33 10.44 -1.65
C ILE A 154 -14.72 11.03 -1.36
N PRO A 155 -15.70 10.29 -0.77
CA PRO A 155 -17.02 10.85 -0.45
C PRO A 155 -16.99 12.05 0.48
N MET A 156 -16.02 12.13 1.40
CA MET A 156 -15.88 13.28 2.31
C MET A 156 -15.06 14.44 1.73
N SER A 157 -14.23 14.16 0.73
CA SER A 157 -13.32 15.14 0.13
C SER A 157 -14.02 16.10 -0.82
N VAL A 158 -13.51 17.34 -0.88
CA VAL A 158 -14.09 18.45 -1.66
C VAL A 158 -13.00 19.12 -2.48
N GLY A 159 -13.27 19.38 -3.76
CA GLY A 159 -12.37 20.11 -4.65
C GLY A 159 -11.21 19.30 -5.24
N ILE A 160 -11.14 18.00 -4.95
CA ILE A 160 -10.19 17.07 -5.58
C ILE A 160 -10.72 16.55 -6.92
N ILE A 161 -9.81 16.34 -7.87
CA ILE A 161 -10.06 15.84 -9.22
C ILE A 161 -9.11 14.68 -9.48
N ASP A 162 -9.61 13.62 -10.11
CA ASP A 162 -8.84 12.44 -10.52
C ASP A 162 -7.93 11.88 -9.39
N PRO A 163 -8.51 11.47 -8.24
CA PRO A 163 -7.73 10.86 -7.17
C PRO A 163 -7.19 9.50 -7.62
N ARG A 164 -5.87 9.30 -7.47
CA ARG A 164 -5.16 8.09 -7.86
C ARG A 164 -4.38 7.51 -6.69
N ALA A 165 -4.40 6.19 -6.61
CA ALA A 165 -3.73 5.42 -5.59
C ALA A 165 -3.06 4.20 -6.24
N ASN A 166 -1.76 4.27 -6.51
CA ASN A 166 -1.04 3.18 -7.18
C ASN A 166 -0.98 1.93 -6.27
N PRO A 167 -1.44 0.75 -6.73
CA PRO A 167 -1.40 -0.48 -5.93
C PRO A 167 -0.02 -0.88 -5.40
N THR A 168 1.06 -0.47 -6.07
CA THR A 168 2.44 -0.78 -5.65
C THR A 168 2.97 0.18 -4.59
N GLN A 169 2.41 1.40 -4.49
CA GLN A 169 2.82 2.43 -3.54
C GLN A 169 1.74 2.59 -2.46
N LEU A 170 1.78 1.72 -1.45
CA LEU A 170 0.73 1.61 -0.43
C LEU A 170 0.55 2.87 0.44
N ASN A 171 1.59 3.67 0.56
CA ASN A 171 1.69 4.83 1.45
C ASN A 171 1.55 6.17 0.70
N THR A 172 1.17 6.14 -0.58
CA THR A 172 1.11 7.32 -1.45
C THR A 172 -0.26 7.43 -2.12
N VAL A 173 -0.78 8.65 -2.20
CA VAL A 173 -1.97 9.01 -2.98
C VAL A 173 -1.71 10.34 -3.69
N GLU A 174 -2.29 10.52 -4.87
CA GLU A 174 -2.15 11.76 -5.65
C GLU A 174 -3.50 12.21 -6.21
N PHE A 175 -3.65 13.50 -6.44
CA PHE A 175 -4.86 14.10 -7.00
C PHE A 175 -4.56 15.48 -7.56
N LEU A 176 -5.45 15.97 -8.43
CA LEU A 176 -5.44 17.32 -8.95
C LEU A 176 -6.39 18.20 -8.14
N TRP A 177 -6.06 19.48 -8.00
CA TRP A 177 -6.95 20.47 -7.38
C TRP A 177 -6.67 21.87 -7.92
N ASP A 178 -7.62 22.77 -7.69
CA ASP A 178 -7.60 24.15 -8.15
C ASP A 178 -7.27 25.08 -6.97
N PRO A 179 -6.10 25.76 -6.95
CA PRO A 179 -5.72 26.67 -5.88
C PRO A 179 -6.71 27.82 -5.63
N ALA A 180 -7.47 28.22 -6.66
CA ALA A 180 -8.46 29.29 -6.54
C ALA A 180 -9.78 28.82 -5.89
N LYS A 181 -9.96 27.51 -5.68
CA LYS A 181 -11.16 26.92 -5.09
C LYS A 181 -10.87 26.34 -3.72
N ARG A 182 -11.92 26.32 -2.89
CA ARG A 182 -11.86 25.62 -1.61
C ARG A 182 -11.63 24.12 -1.85
N THR A 183 -10.50 23.62 -1.36
CA THR A 183 -10.11 22.22 -1.46
C THR A 183 -9.81 21.65 -0.08
N SER A 184 -10.48 20.54 0.25
CA SER A 184 -10.31 19.79 1.51
C SER A 184 -10.21 18.31 1.20
N VAL A 185 -9.15 17.66 1.68
CA VAL A 185 -8.88 16.24 1.41
C VAL A 185 -8.99 15.46 2.71
N PHE A 186 -9.83 14.44 2.74
CA PHE A 186 -9.96 13.57 3.90
C PHE A 186 -9.09 12.35 3.72
N ILE A 187 -8.13 12.16 4.62
CA ILE A 187 -7.20 11.02 4.55
C ILE A 187 -7.47 10.00 5.65
N GLN A 188 -7.21 8.74 5.33
CA GLN A 188 -7.22 7.63 6.28
C GLN A 188 -5.85 6.98 6.33
N VAL A 189 -5.32 6.81 7.55
CA VAL A 189 -4.04 6.11 7.78
C VAL A 189 -4.32 4.78 8.47
N HIS A 190 -3.99 3.67 7.82
CA HIS A 190 -4.35 2.32 8.30
C HIS A 190 -3.22 1.61 9.03
N CYS A 191 -1.98 2.10 8.97
CA CYS A 191 -0.87 1.52 9.73
C CYS A 191 -0.76 2.17 11.12
N ILE A 192 -0.31 1.41 12.12
CA ILE A 192 -0.19 1.91 13.50
C ILE A 192 1.28 2.03 13.88
N SER A 193 1.62 3.09 14.62
CA SER A 193 3.00 3.38 15.02
C SER A 193 3.70 2.25 15.80
N THR A 194 2.96 1.41 16.53
CA THR A 194 3.53 0.28 17.29
C THR A 194 3.74 -0.98 16.44
N GLU A 195 3.31 -1.01 15.18
CA GLU A 195 3.52 -2.17 14.30
C GLU A 195 4.93 -2.23 13.74
N PHE A 196 5.64 -1.11 13.77
CA PHE A 196 7.00 -0.95 13.25
C PHE A 196 8.05 -0.87 14.37
N THR A 197 7.70 -1.25 15.61
CA THR A 197 8.65 -1.35 16.72
C THR A 197 9.33 -2.72 16.72
N MET A 198 10.55 -2.81 17.25
CA MET A 198 11.33 -4.05 17.25
C MET A 198 10.67 -5.13 18.12
N ARG A 199 10.03 -4.76 19.22
CA ARG A 199 9.25 -5.68 20.04
C ARG A 199 7.77 -5.59 19.64
N LYS A 200 7.26 -6.71 19.12
CA LYS A 200 5.83 -6.89 18.80
C LYS A 200 4.95 -7.03 20.05
N HIS A 201 5.54 -7.39 21.19
CA HIS A 201 4.87 -7.47 22.49
C HIS A 201 4.97 -6.10 23.16
N GLY A 202 3.81 -5.51 23.47
CA GLY A 202 3.66 -4.09 23.82
C GLY A 202 4.57 -3.57 24.94
N GLY A 203 4.70 -2.24 24.99
CA GLY A 203 5.53 -1.53 25.99
C GLY A 203 6.58 -0.60 25.37
N GLU A 204 6.88 -0.76 24.08
CA GLU A 204 7.75 0.16 23.35
C GLU A 204 7.01 1.40 22.83
N LYS A 205 7.70 2.53 22.80
CA LYS A 205 7.21 3.78 22.22
C LYS A 205 7.03 3.57 20.72
N GLY A 206 5.78 3.68 20.23
CA GLY A 206 5.50 3.59 18.79
C GLY A 206 6.34 4.57 17.95
N VAL A 207 6.66 4.16 16.73
CA VAL A 207 7.44 4.91 15.75
C VAL A 207 6.63 6.09 15.21
N PRO A 208 7.14 7.33 15.20
CA PRO A 208 6.48 8.45 14.55
C PRO A 208 6.58 8.37 13.02
N PHE A 209 5.51 8.80 12.34
CA PHE A 209 5.49 8.99 10.88
C PHE A 209 5.47 10.48 10.56
N ARG A 210 5.65 10.79 9.28
CA ARG A 210 5.33 12.09 8.69
C ARG A 210 4.23 11.90 7.65
N VAL A 211 3.27 12.82 7.66
CA VAL A 211 2.46 13.09 6.46
C VAL A 211 3.22 14.16 5.70
N GLN A 212 3.67 13.86 4.50
CA GLN A 212 4.35 14.80 3.60
C GLN A 212 3.47 15.06 2.38
N ILE A 213 3.39 16.32 1.98
CA ILE A 213 2.64 16.81 0.83
C ILE A 213 3.62 17.51 -0.09
N ASP A 214 3.70 17.02 -1.33
CA ASP A 214 4.49 17.64 -2.40
C ASP A 214 3.53 18.12 -3.49
N THR A 215 3.62 19.38 -3.89
CA THR A 215 2.74 20.01 -4.90
C THR A 215 3.53 20.40 -6.14
N PHE A 216 2.97 20.12 -7.32
CA PHE A 216 3.61 20.26 -8.62
C PHE A 216 2.68 20.99 -9.60
N LYS A 217 3.26 21.81 -10.49
CA LYS A 217 2.57 22.38 -11.65
C LYS A 217 2.82 21.53 -12.90
N GLU A 218 1.95 21.74 -13.88
CA GLU A 218 2.06 21.19 -15.22
C GLU A 218 3.28 21.82 -15.95
N ASN A 219 4.10 20.98 -16.56
CA ASN A 219 5.23 21.37 -17.39
C ASN A 219 4.77 21.66 -18.85
N GLU A 220 5.70 22.07 -19.71
CA GLU A 220 5.39 22.35 -21.13
C GLU A 220 4.85 21.14 -21.91
N ASN A 221 5.12 19.92 -21.43
CA ASN A 221 4.69 18.66 -22.04
C ASN A 221 3.31 18.18 -21.53
N GLY A 222 2.66 18.93 -20.64
CA GLY A 222 1.39 18.56 -20.03
C GLY A 222 1.49 17.60 -18.84
N GLU A 223 2.70 17.37 -18.31
CA GLU A 223 2.94 16.50 -17.17
C GLU A 223 3.17 17.29 -15.89
N TYR A 224 2.60 16.85 -14.77
CA TYR A 224 2.77 17.50 -13.47
C TYR A 224 4.06 17.08 -12.77
N THR A 225 5.21 17.54 -13.28
CA THR A 225 6.55 17.19 -12.76
C THR A 225 7.32 18.40 -12.20
N GLU A 226 6.88 19.62 -12.47
CA GLU A 226 7.58 20.82 -11.96
C GLU A 226 7.19 21.10 -10.52
N HIS A 227 8.12 20.90 -9.59
CA HIS A 227 7.91 21.09 -8.16
C HIS A 227 7.60 22.55 -7.81
N LEU A 228 6.62 22.76 -6.94
CA LEU A 228 6.23 24.07 -6.41
C LEU A 228 6.53 24.21 -4.92
N HIS A 229 6.11 23.23 -4.12
CA HIS A 229 6.16 23.34 -2.66
C HIS A 229 6.07 21.97 -1.97
N SER A 230 6.75 21.84 -0.83
CA SER A 230 6.71 20.64 0.01
C SER A 230 6.57 21.01 1.47
N ALA A 231 5.68 20.31 2.17
CA ALA A 231 5.52 20.47 3.61
C ALA A 231 5.16 19.15 4.29
N SER A 232 5.43 19.06 5.59
CA SER A 232 5.12 17.86 6.36
C SER A 232 4.69 18.17 7.78
N CYS A 233 4.06 17.20 8.45
CA CYS A 233 3.89 17.22 9.90
C CYS A 233 4.14 15.82 10.48
N GLN A 234 4.62 15.77 11.72
CA GLN A 234 4.73 14.49 12.42
C GLN A 234 3.37 14.01 12.92
N ILE A 235 3.13 12.72 12.73
CA ILE A 235 1.96 12.03 13.26
C ILE A 235 2.36 10.78 14.03
N LYS A 236 1.51 10.39 14.98
CA LYS A 236 1.56 9.06 15.60
C LYS A 236 0.17 8.45 15.53
N VAL A 237 0.11 7.26 14.93
CA VAL A 237 -1.15 6.57 14.67
C VAL A 237 -1.39 5.53 15.75
N PHE A 238 -2.58 5.56 16.33
CA PHE A 238 -3.04 4.65 17.38
C PHE A 238 -4.16 3.76 16.87
N LYS A 239 -4.45 2.67 17.58
CA LYS A 239 -5.72 1.94 17.41
C LYS A 239 -6.91 2.90 17.59
N PRO A 240 -8.10 2.58 17.07
CA PRO A 240 -9.30 3.41 17.22
C PRO A 240 -9.54 3.87 18.67
N LYS A 241 -9.89 5.15 18.86
CA LYS A 241 -10.03 5.85 20.16
C LYS A 241 -8.73 5.98 20.98
N GLY A 242 -7.61 5.47 20.48
CA GLY A 242 -6.32 5.49 21.16
C GLY A 242 -5.70 6.87 21.16
N ALA A 243 -5.87 7.64 20.08
CA ALA A 243 -5.41 9.02 19.98
C ALA A 243 -6.15 9.92 20.98
N ASP A 244 -7.48 9.80 21.08
CA ASP A 244 -8.31 10.60 21.99
C ASP A 244 -7.94 10.37 23.45
N ARG A 245 -7.81 9.10 23.84
CA ARG A 245 -7.36 8.72 25.19
C ARG A 245 -5.98 9.28 25.47
N LYS A 246 -5.06 9.19 24.51
CA LYS A 246 -3.69 9.70 24.65
C LYS A 246 -3.67 11.22 24.78
N GLN A 247 -4.44 11.95 23.96
CA GLN A 247 -4.56 13.40 24.01
C GLN A 247 -5.14 13.86 25.36
N LYS A 248 -6.18 13.17 25.86
CA LYS A 248 -6.77 13.44 27.18
C LYS A 248 -5.75 13.20 28.30
N THR A 249 -5.09 12.04 28.33
CA THR A 249 -4.09 11.71 29.35
C THR A 249 -2.91 12.68 29.33
N ASP A 250 -2.43 13.08 28.15
CA ASP A 250 -1.31 14.02 28.04
C ASP A 250 -1.71 15.43 28.51
N ARG A 251 -2.93 15.89 28.19
CA ARG A 251 -3.47 17.17 28.70
C ARG A 251 -3.62 17.19 30.21
N GLU A 252 -4.24 16.17 30.81
CA GLU A 252 -4.37 16.06 32.27
C GLU A 252 -3.00 16.02 32.97
N LYS A 253 -2.00 15.38 32.34
CA LYS A 253 -0.62 15.38 32.84
C LYS A 253 0.00 16.76 32.75
N MET A 254 -0.24 17.49 31.68
CA MET A 254 0.26 18.85 31.53
C MET A 254 -0.37 19.81 32.52
N GLU A 255 -1.67 19.72 32.77
CA GLU A 255 -2.38 20.55 33.76
C GLU A 255 -1.80 20.44 35.17
N LYS A 256 -1.42 19.22 35.57
CA LYS A 256 -0.80 18.91 36.88
C LYS A 256 0.64 19.39 37.03
N ARG A 257 1.32 19.79 35.95
CA ARG A 257 2.69 20.31 36.02
C ARG A 257 2.72 21.73 36.57
N THR A 258 3.84 22.08 37.19
CA THR A 258 4.09 23.46 37.64
C THR A 258 4.19 24.42 36.45
N PRO A 259 3.89 25.73 36.61
CA PRO A 259 4.02 26.71 35.54
C PRO A 259 5.40 26.70 34.86
N HIS A 260 6.47 26.64 35.65
CA HIS A 260 7.85 26.58 35.15
C HIS A 260 8.16 25.31 34.34
N GLU A 261 7.50 24.18 34.63
CA GLU A 261 7.63 22.98 33.82
C GLU A 261 6.82 23.05 32.53
N LYS A 262 5.68 23.74 32.53
CA LYS A 262 4.83 23.93 31.34
C LYS A 262 5.52 24.77 30.27
N GLU A 263 6.30 25.76 30.66
CA GLU A 263 7.12 26.60 29.76
C GLU A 263 8.13 25.81 28.91
N LYS A 264 8.44 24.55 29.27
CA LYS A 264 9.35 23.68 28.49
C LYS A 264 8.66 23.00 27.31
N TYR A 265 7.33 23.11 27.21
CA TYR A 265 6.50 22.42 26.22
C TYR A 265 5.80 23.42 25.31
N GLN A 266 5.46 22.97 24.11
CA GLN A 266 4.69 23.77 23.17
C GLN A 266 3.22 23.86 23.62
N PRO A 267 2.55 24.98 23.33
CA PRO A 267 1.10 25.04 23.42
C PRO A 267 0.44 24.04 22.47
N SER A 268 -0.71 23.52 22.89
CA SER A 268 -1.55 22.66 22.06
C SER A 268 -2.57 23.51 21.32
N TYR A 269 -2.75 23.21 20.04
CA TYR A 269 -3.67 23.89 19.12
C TYR A 269 -4.69 22.88 18.58
N GLU A 270 -5.85 23.37 18.14
CA GLU A 270 -6.93 22.52 17.60
C GLU A 270 -6.60 21.93 16.22
N THR A 271 -5.70 22.57 15.48
CA THR A 271 -5.26 22.15 14.15
C THR A 271 -3.75 22.13 14.05
N THR A 272 -3.22 21.24 13.23
CA THR A 272 -1.79 21.15 12.94
C THR A 272 -1.48 21.80 11.59
N ILE A 273 -0.63 22.81 11.61
CA ILE A 273 -0.10 23.44 10.41
C ILE A 273 1.12 22.64 9.95
N LEU A 274 1.15 22.23 8.68
CA LEU A 274 2.31 21.55 8.11
C LEU A 274 3.45 22.56 7.89
N THR A 275 4.67 22.15 8.20
CA THR A 275 5.88 22.97 8.08
C THR A 275 6.62 22.65 6.80
N GLU A 276 7.23 23.66 6.17
CA GLU A 276 8.01 23.50 4.95
C GLU A 276 9.13 22.45 5.15
N CYS A 277 9.31 21.59 4.15
CA CYS A 277 10.37 20.59 4.16
C CYS A 277 10.97 20.42 2.75
N SER A 278 12.10 19.70 2.67
CA SER A 278 12.68 19.36 1.38
C SER A 278 11.74 18.44 0.60
N PRO A 279 11.67 18.58 -0.74
CA PRO A 279 10.86 17.71 -1.57
C PRO A 279 11.24 16.25 -1.35
N TRP A 280 10.22 15.38 -1.40
CA TRP A 280 10.48 13.96 -1.32
C TRP A 280 11.36 13.57 -2.51
N PRO A 281 12.48 12.85 -2.30
CA PRO A 281 13.32 12.45 -3.41
C PRO A 281 12.49 11.62 -4.37
N GLU A 282 12.42 12.06 -5.63
CA GLU A 282 11.97 11.18 -6.71
C GLU A 282 12.99 10.04 -6.79
N ILE A 283 12.65 8.91 -6.19
CA ILE A 283 13.32 7.66 -6.51
C ILE A 283 12.86 7.33 -7.92
N THR A 284 13.51 7.93 -8.92
CA THR A 284 13.62 7.29 -10.22
C THR A 284 14.22 5.92 -9.93
N TYR A 285 13.40 4.87 -9.98
CA TYR A 285 13.89 3.51 -10.18
C TYR A 285 14.44 3.41 -11.62
N VAL A 286 15.38 4.29 -11.97
CA VAL A 286 16.28 4.06 -13.08
C VAL A 286 17.23 2.97 -12.63
N ASN A 287 17.29 1.94 -13.45
CA ASN A 287 18.22 0.85 -13.36
C ASN A 287 19.67 1.33 -13.63
N ASN A 288 20.15 2.33 -12.91
CA ASN A 288 21.52 2.83 -12.98
C ASN A 288 22.39 2.07 -11.98
N SER A 289 22.59 0.78 -12.27
CA SER A 289 23.89 0.20 -12.01
C SER A 289 24.79 0.66 -13.16
N PRO A 290 25.89 1.40 -12.94
CA PRO A 290 26.89 1.53 -13.98
C PRO A 290 27.45 0.13 -14.20
N SER A 291 27.10 -0.49 -15.33
CA SER A 291 27.79 -1.68 -15.80
C SER A 291 29.29 -1.33 -15.83
N PRO A 292 30.17 -2.08 -15.14
CA PRO A 292 31.59 -1.82 -15.24
C PRO A 292 32.02 -2.13 -16.66
N GLY A 293 32.23 -1.08 -17.45
CA GLY A 293 32.86 -1.16 -18.75
C GLY A 293 34.25 -1.74 -18.62
N PHE A 294 34.56 -2.68 -19.50
CA PHE A 294 35.91 -3.14 -19.78
C PHE A 294 36.82 -1.93 -20.03
N ASN A 295 37.88 -1.81 -19.24
CA ASN A 295 39.14 -1.19 -19.65
C ASN A 295 40.27 -1.90 -18.89
N SER A 296 40.81 -2.94 -19.53
CA SER A 296 42.02 -3.62 -19.08
C SER A 296 43.21 -2.84 -19.60
N SER A 297 43.99 -2.26 -18.68
CA SER A 297 45.34 -1.77 -18.97
C SER A 297 46.34 -2.50 -18.08
N HIS A 298 47.06 -3.43 -18.72
CA HIS A 298 48.45 -3.84 -18.51
C HIS A 298 49.02 -3.94 -17.08
N SER A 299 49.35 -5.17 -16.68
CA SER A 299 50.72 -5.54 -16.23
C SER A 299 50.86 -7.06 -16.08
N SER A 300 51.42 -7.67 -17.14
CA SER A 300 52.50 -8.67 -17.16
C SER A 300 52.62 -9.72 -16.04
N PHE A 301 52.51 -11.00 -16.41
CA PHE A 301 53.56 -12.03 -16.24
C PHE A 301 53.41 -13.12 -17.31
N SER A 302 54.49 -13.41 -18.04
CA SER A 302 54.66 -14.48 -19.05
C SER A 302 55.54 -15.59 -18.43
N LEU A 303 55.28 -16.89 -18.57
CA LEU A 303 55.78 -17.88 -19.56
C LEU A 303 55.67 -19.26 -18.85
N GLY A 304 55.40 -20.41 -19.47
CA GLY A 304 55.30 -20.75 -20.89
C GLY A 304 54.92 -22.20 -21.17
N GLU A 305 54.95 -22.51 -22.48
CA GLU A 305 55.12 -23.78 -23.20
C GLU A 305 54.06 -24.90 -23.13
N GLY A 306 53.51 -25.25 -24.32
CA GLY A 306 52.93 -26.56 -24.59
C GLY A 306 51.90 -26.62 -25.73
N ASN A 307 52.34 -26.94 -26.95
CA ASN A 307 51.59 -27.13 -28.21
C ASN A 307 50.29 -27.97 -28.17
N GLY A 308 49.32 -27.63 -29.04
CA GLY A 308 48.31 -28.55 -29.57
C GLY A 308 47.12 -27.87 -30.28
N SER A 309 46.94 -28.13 -31.58
CA SER A 309 45.93 -27.53 -32.49
C SER A 309 44.48 -28.08 -32.32
N PRO A 310 43.47 -27.51 -33.01
CA PRO A 310 42.09 -27.34 -32.52
C PRO A 310 41.11 -28.41 -33.00
N ASN A 311 40.29 -28.95 -32.10
CA ASN A 311 38.89 -29.33 -32.35
C ASN A 311 38.32 -30.00 -31.10
N HIS A 312 37.50 -29.27 -30.35
CA HIS A 312 36.31 -29.79 -29.67
C HIS A 312 35.66 -28.60 -28.97
N GLN A 313 34.63 -28.06 -29.60
CA GLN A 313 33.64 -27.26 -28.91
C GLN A 313 33.01 -28.18 -27.86
N PRO A 314 33.06 -27.88 -26.56
CA PRO A 314 32.23 -28.60 -25.60
C PRO A 314 30.79 -28.25 -25.93
N GLU A 315 30.02 -29.28 -26.26
CA GLU A 315 28.57 -29.27 -26.29
C GLU A 315 28.03 -28.58 -25.01
N PRO A 316 27.08 -27.64 -25.11
CA PRO A 316 26.50 -27.05 -23.91
C PRO A 316 25.80 -28.16 -23.13
N PRO A 317 25.95 -28.25 -21.79
CA PRO A 317 25.21 -29.24 -21.04
C PRO A 317 23.70 -28.96 -21.20
N PRO A 318 22.85 -30.01 -21.10
CA PRO A 318 21.41 -29.87 -21.24
C PRO A 318 20.85 -28.91 -20.18
N PRO A 319 19.62 -28.36 -20.35
CA PRO A 319 19.01 -27.51 -19.35
C PRO A 319 18.71 -28.34 -18.11
N VAL A 320 19.65 -28.38 -17.17
CA VAL A 320 19.49 -29.08 -15.90
C VAL A 320 18.67 -28.17 -15.00
N THR A 321 17.47 -28.62 -14.64
CA THR A 321 16.48 -27.96 -13.80
C THR A 321 17.09 -27.12 -12.65
N ASP A 322 16.61 -25.90 -12.45
CA ASP A 322 17.00 -24.98 -11.36
C ASP A 322 16.73 -25.53 -9.93
N ASN A 323 16.10 -26.69 -9.81
CA ASN A 323 15.72 -27.31 -8.55
C ASN A 323 16.80 -28.27 -8.04
N LEU A 324 17.18 -28.08 -6.77
CA LEU A 324 18.10 -28.97 -6.05
C LEU A 324 17.43 -30.33 -5.82
N LEU A 325 18.08 -31.42 -6.23
CA LEU A 325 17.56 -32.78 -6.06
C LEU A 325 18.11 -33.44 -4.78
N PRO A 326 17.38 -34.39 -4.16
CA PRO A 326 17.89 -35.13 -3.02
C PRO A 326 19.16 -35.94 -3.31
N THR A 327 19.40 -36.33 -4.55
CA THR A 327 20.57 -37.10 -5.01
C THR A 327 21.80 -36.24 -5.32
N THR A 328 21.68 -34.91 -5.21
CA THR A 328 22.76 -33.96 -5.53
C THR A 328 23.94 -34.12 -4.57
N THR A 329 25.15 -34.23 -5.12
CA THR A 329 26.39 -34.33 -4.34
C THR A 329 26.71 -33.03 -3.60
N PRO A 330 27.53 -33.04 -2.53
CA PRO A 330 27.92 -31.81 -1.83
C PRO A 330 28.56 -30.76 -2.75
N GLN A 331 29.36 -31.18 -3.73
CA GLN A 331 30.01 -30.29 -4.69
C GLN A 331 28.99 -29.61 -5.61
N GLU A 332 27.98 -30.35 -6.08
CA GLU A 332 26.90 -29.81 -6.90
C GLU A 332 25.95 -28.91 -6.08
N ALA A 333 25.71 -29.24 -4.81
CA ALA A 333 24.94 -28.42 -3.88
C ALA A 333 25.63 -27.07 -3.62
N GLN A 334 26.96 -27.07 -3.49
CA GLN A 334 27.76 -25.84 -3.43
C GLN A 334 27.63 -25.01 -4.71
N GLN A 335 27.68 -25.64 -5.89
CA GLN A 335 27.47 -24.94 -7.15
C GLN A 335 26.06 -24.34 -7.25
N TRP A 336 25.04 -25.05 -6.76
CA TRP A 336 23.67 -24.54 -6.70
C TRP A 336 23.54 -23.31 -5.78
N LEU A 337 24.20 -23.32 -4.61
CA LEU A 337 24.27 -22.16 -3.71
C LEU A 337 24.94 -20.96 -4.39
N HIS A 338 26.03 -21.19 -5.13
CA HIS A 338 26.68 -20.13 -5.91
C HIS A 338 25.77 -19.53 -6.98
N ARG A 339 25.05 -20.37 -7.74
CA ARG A 339 24.10 -19.93 -8.78
C ARG A 339 22.93 -19.13 -8.21
N ASN A 340 22.43 -19.53 -7.05
CA ASN A 340 21.30 -18.87 -6.37
C ASN A 340 21.70 -17.66 -5.50
N ARG A 341 22.90 -17.10 -5.70
CA ARG A 341 23.42 -15.92 -4.97
C ARG A 341 23.56 -16.14 -3.46
N PHE A 342 23.88 -17.38 -3.04
CA PHE A 342 24.20 -17.78 -1.67
C PHE A 342 25.68 -18.17 -1.50
N SER A 343 26.57 -17.63 -2.35
CA SER A 343 28.01 -17.95 -2.38
C SER A 343 28.73 -17.72 -1.03
N THR A 344 28.23 -16.77 -0.23
CA THR A 344 28.78 -16.47 1.10
C THR A 344 28.62 -17.64 2.09
N PHE A 345 27.62 -18.51 1.86
CA PHE A 345 27.31 -19.65 2.73
C PHE A 345 27.87 -20.97 2.21
N THR A 346 28.50 -20.99 1.02
CA THR A 346 29.11 -22.20 0.42
C THR A 346 30.09 -22.88 1.38
N ARG A 347 30.83 -22.11 2.16
CA ARG A 347 31.80 -22.64 3.14
C ARG A 347 31.11 -23.30 4.34
N LEU A 348 29.95 -22.80 4.75
CA LEU A 348 29.17 -23.37 5.87
C LEU A 348 28.52 -24.69 5.49
N PHE A 349 28.09 -24.82 4.23
CA PHE A 349 27.42 -26.02 3.72
C PHE A 349 28.37 -26.97 2.95
N THR A 350 29.69 -26.89 3.18
CA THR A 350 30.70 -27.63 2.40
C THR A 350 30.48 -29.14 2.37
N ASN A 351 29.96 -29.71 3.45
CA ASN A 351 29.74 -31.16 3.58
C ASN A 351 28.26 -31.55 3.45
N PHE A 352 27.38 -30.63 3.04
CA PHE A 352 25.95 -30.90 2.94
C PHE A 352 25.62 -31.38 1.53
N SER A 353 25.04 -32.58 1.43
CA SER A 353 24.44 -33.06 0.17
C SER A 353 23.09 -32.35 -0.10
N GLY A 354 22.54 -32.54 -1.31
CA GLY A 354 21.21 -32.04 -1.64
C GLY A 354 20.12 -32.55 -0.69
N ALA A 355 20.19 -33.82 -0.27
CA ALA A 355 19.31 -34.37 0.74
C ALA A 355 19.46 -33.68 2.11
N ASP A 356 20.67 -33.30 2.51
CA ASP A 356 20.92 -32.66 3.80
C ASP A 356 20.39 -31.23 3.81
N LEU A 357 20.63 -30.46 2.74
CA LEU A 357 20.06 -29.12 2.57
C LEU A 357 18.52 -29.15 2.55
N LEU A 358 17.92 -30.13 1.87
CA LEU A 358 16.47 -30.27 1.80
C LEU A 358 15.84 -30.71 3.13
N LYS A 359 16.61 -31.32 4.06
CA LYS A 359 16.13 -31.71 5.40
C LYS A 359 16.15 -30.58 6.41
N LEU A 360 16.90 -29.50 6.16
CA LEU A 360 16.95 -28.36 7.07
C LEU A 360 15.55 -27.75 7.24
N THR A 361 15.18 -27.51 8.49
CA THR A 361 13.95 -26.78 8.82
C THR A 361 14.15 -25.30 8.62
N ARG A 362 13.05 -24.54 8.57
CA ARG A 362 13.10 -23.08 8.43
C ARG A 362 13.96 -22.44 9.52
N ASP A 363 13.83 -22.93 10.75
CA ASP A 363 14.55 -22.39 11.90
C ASP A 363 16.04 -22.72 11.83
N ASP A 364 16.42 -23.92 11.36
CA ASP A 364 17.82 -24.30 11.17
C ASP A 364 18.51 -23.37 10.16
N VAL A 365 17.88 -23.12 9.00
CA VAL A 365 18.46 -22.26 7.96
C VAL A 365 18.54 -20.80 8.43
N ILE A 366 17.55 -20.32 9.18
CA ILE A 366 17.55 -18.97 9.79
C ILE A 366 18.65 -18.85 10.85
N GLN A 367 18.87 -19.88 11.66
CA GLN A 367 19.91 -19.87 12.69
C GLN A 367 21.32 -19.88 12.07
N ILE A 368 21.51 -20.60 10.96
CA ILE A 368 22.81 -20.73 10.28
C ILE A 368 23.14 -19.50 9.43
N CYS A 369 22.17 -18.99 8.65
CA CYS A 369 22.40 -17.92 7.67
C CYS A 369 21.92 -16.54 8.12
N GLY A 370 21.26 -16.46 9.28
CA GLY A 370 20.59 -15.26 9.76
C GLY A 370 19.16 -15.09 9.20
N PRO A 371 18.36 -14.16 9.76
CA PRO A 371 16.93 -14.08 9.45
C PRO A 371 16.60 -13.78 7.99
N ALA A 372 17.34 -12.88 7.36
CA ALA A 372 17.08 -12.47 5.98
C ALA A 372 17.52 -13.55 4.97
N ASP A 373 18.78 -13.97 5.04
CA ASP A 373 19.33 -14.94 4.10
C ASP A 373 18.84 -16.36 4.37
N GLY A 374 18.53 -16.71 5.62
CA GLY A 374 17.99 -18.01 5.96
C GLY A 374 16.55 -18.23 5.47
N ILE A 375 15.70 -17.20 5.51
CA ILE A 375 14.36 -17.26 4.89
C ILE A 375 14.48 -17.37 3.37
N ARG A 376 15.39 -16.60 2.75
CA ARG A 376 15.61 -16.65 1.29
C ARG A 376 16.11 -18.02 0.85
N LEU A 377 17.10 -18.57 1.55
CA LEU A 377 17.65 -19.89 1.24
C LEU A 377 16.62 -21.00 1.49
N PHE A 378 15.86 -20.96 2.59
CA PHE A 378 14.80 -21.95 2.85
C PHE A 378 13.71 -21.93 1.78
N ASN A 379 13.29 -20.75 1.31
CA ASN A 379 12.32 -20.63 0.22
C ASN A 379 12.87 -21.14 -1.12
N ALA A 380 14.16 -20.93 -1.39
CA ALA A 380 14.83 -21.46 -2.59
C ALA A 380 14.96 -22.99 -2.53
N LEU A 381 15.28 -23.55 -1.36
CA LEU A 381 15.38 -24.99 -1.13
C LEU A 381 14.04 -25.71 -1.23
N LYS A 382 12.97 -25.09 -0.73
CA LYS A 382 11.62 -25.69 -0.76
C LYS A 382 10.86 -25.45 -2.04
N GLY A 383 11.45 -24.75 -3.02
CA GLY A 383 10.86 -24.49 -4.33
C GLY A 383 9.43 -24.00 -4.21
N ARG A 384 9.21 -22.70 -3.96
CA ARG A 384 7.83 -22.18 -4.02
C ARG A 384 7.28 -22.46 -5.42
N MET A 385 6.27 -23.32 -5.49
CA MET A 385 5.36 -23.35 -6.64
C MET A 385 4.78 -21.94 -6.76
N VAL A 386 5.16 -21.24 -7.82
CA VAL A 386 4.55 -19.97 -8.19
C VAL A 386 3.07 -20.28 -8.41
N ARG A 387 2.18 -19.59 -7.68
CA ARG A 387 0.74 -19.73 -7.95
C ARG A 387 0.51 -19.29 -9.40
N PRO A 388 -0.23 -20.07 -10.21
CA PRO A 388 -0.57 -19.64 -11.55
C PRO A 388 -1.32 -18.30 -11.48
N ARG A 389 -1.06 -17.43 -12.45
CA ARG A 389 -1.69 -16.12 -12.55
C ARG A 389 -3.16 -16.22 -12.97
N LEU A 390 -3.52 -17.32 -13.63
CA LEU A 390 -4.89 -17.63 -14.04
C LEU A 390 -5.07 -19.15 -14.11
N THR A 391 -6.16 -19.64 -13.51
CA THR A 391 -6.62 -21.03 -13.66
C THR A 391 -7.87 -21.04 -14.54
N ILE A 392 -7.88 -21.87 -15.58
CA ILE A 392 -9.06 -22.12 -16.40
C ILE A 392 -9.40 -23.60 -16.42
N TYR A 393 -10.66 -23.94 -16.58
CA TYR A 393 -11.14 -25.32 -16.68
C TYR A 393 -11.58 -25.60 -18.10
N VAL A 394 -11.00 -26.61 -18.73
CA VAL A 394 -11.34 -26.96 -20.12
C VAL A 394 -11.85 -28.39 -20.22
N CYS A 395 -12.93 -28.58 -20.97
CA CYS A 395 -13.44 -29.91 -21.29
C CYS A 395 -13.35 -30.15 -22.79
N GLN A 396 -12.95 -31.35 -23.19
CA GLN A 396 -13.01 -31.76 -24.60
C GLN A 396 -14.43 -32.17 -24.96
N GLU A 397 -15.02 -31.56 -25.98
CA GLU A 397 -16.28 -32.04 -26.54
C GLU A 397 -16.02 -33.42 -27.19
N SER A 398 -16.53 -34.49 -26.59
CA SER A 398 -16.31 -35.84 -27.13
C SER A 398 -17.10 -36.01 -28.44
N LEU A 399 -16.38 -36.29 -29.53
CA LEU A 399 -16.95 -36.48 -30.88
C LEU A 399 -18.05 -37.57 -30.94
N HIS A 400 -18.16 -38.44 -29.93
CA HIS A 400 -19.20 -39.47 -29.83
C HIS A 400 -20.62 -38.90 -29.61
N LEU A 401 -20.78 -37.68 -29.13
CA LEU A 401 -22.10 -37.08 -28.88
C LEU A 401 -22.74 -36.45 -30.13
N ARG A 402 -21.95 -36.19 -31.19
CA ARG A 402 -22.45 -35.53 -32.41
C ARG A 402 -23.29 -36.45 -33.29
N GLU A 403 -23.06 -37.76 -33.23
CA GLU A 403 -23.81 -38.75 -34.03
C GLU A 403 -25.02 -39.36 -33.30
N GLN A 404 -25.16 -39.22 -31.97
CA GLN A 404 -26.31 -39.75 -31.23
C GLN A 404 -27.40 -38.72 -30.86
N GLN A 405 -27.13 -37.41 -31.00
CA GLN A 405 -28.14 -36.39 -30.63
C GLN A 405 -29.28 -36.17 -31.65
N GLN A 406 -29.36 -36.91 -32.75
CA GLN A 406 -30.54 -36.89 -33.62
C GLN A 406 -31.66 -37.87 -33.23
N GLN A 407 -31.47 -38.76 -32.25
CA GLN A 407 -32.55 -39.63 -31.78
C GLN A 407 -32.48 -39.93 -30.28
N GLN A 408 -33.07 -39.05 -29.45
CA GLN A 408 -34.10 -39.38 -28.45
C GLN A 408 -34.18 -38.35 -27.32
N GLN A 409 -35.43 -38.02 -26.98
CA GLN A 409 -35.84 -37.19 -25.85
C GLN A 409 -35.43 -37.79 -24.49
N LYS A 410 -35.19 -36.87 -23.53
CA LYS A 410 -35.29 -37.04 -22.07
C LYS A 410 -34.43 -38.16 -21.45
N ARG A 411 -33.26 -37.77 -20.93
CA ARG A 411 -32.80 -38.23 -19.62
C ARG A 411 -32.19 -37.06 -18.84
N GLU A 412 -32.81 -36.77 -17.70
CA GLU A 412 -32.17 -36.08 -16.58
C GLU A 412 -31.21 -37.09 -15.95
N ASP A 413 -29.93 -37.02 -16.30
CA ASP A 413 -28.84 -37.44 -15.42
C ASP A 413 -27.55 -36.78 -15.92
N GLY A 414 -26.74 -36.25 -15.01
CA GLY A 414 -25.62 -35.36 -15.32
C GLY A 414 -24.58 -36.03 -16.21
N ASP A 415 -24.50 -35.61 -17.47
CA ASP A 415 -23.40 -35.98 -18.36
C ASP A 415 -22.13 -35.32 -17.80
N SER A 416 -21.28 -36.14 -17.18
CA SER A 416 -20.12 -35.71 -16.42
C SER A 416 -19.01 -35.29 -17.38
N ASN A 417 -19.14 -34.11 -17.96
CA ASN A 417 -18.08 -33.46 -18.73
C ASN A 417 -16.86 -33.32 -17.81
N VAL A 418 -15.80 -34.08 -18.08
CA VAL A 418 -14.57 -34.05 -17.27
C VAL A 418 -13.78 -32.80 -17.67
N TYR A 419 -13.75 -31.82 -16.77
CA TYR A 419 -12.94 -30.62 -16.93
C TYR A 419 -11.52 -30.86 -16.43
N HIS A 420 -10.56 -30.34 -17.18
CA HIS A 420 -9.14 -30.35 -16.83
C HIS A 420 -8.71 -28.93 -16.48
N ALA A 421 -7.96 -28.78 -15.40
CA ALA A 421 -7.41 -27.48 -15.01
C ALA A 421 -6.17 -27.16 -15.84
N ILE A 422 -6.18 -25.99 -16.49
CA ILE A 422 -5.01 -25.38 -17.12
C ILE A 422 -4.57 -24.22 -16.24
N TYR A 423 -3.29 -24.26 -15.89
CA TYR A 423 -2.64 -23.26 -15.06
C TYR A 423 -1.72 -22.42 -15.94
N LEU A 424 -2.00 -21.11 -16.00
CA LEU A 424 -1.22 -20.14 -16.77
C LEU A 424 -0.34 -19.31 -15.84
N GLU A 425 0.97 -19.36 -16.07
CA GLU A 425 1.98 -18.58 -15.36
C GLU A 425 2.27 -17.25 -16.08
N GLU A 426 2.10 -17.22 -17.39
CA GLU A 426 2.22 -16.08 -18.29
C GLU A 426 0.92 -15.91 -19.08
N LEU A 427 0.19 -14.82 -18.85
CA LEU A 427 -1.13 -14.55 -19.48
C LEU A 427 -1.02 -14.25 -20.98
N THR A 428 -0.60 -15.25 -21.76
CA THR A 428 -0.24 -15.17 -23.17
C THR A 428 -0.92 -16.29 -23.96
N ALA A 429 -1.23 -16.02 -25.23
CA ALA A 429 -1.83 -16.99 -26.12
C ALA A 429 -0.87 -18.14 -26.45
N VAL A 430 0.43 -17.89 -26.37
CA VAL A 430 1.49 -18.90 -26.57
C VAL A 430 1.44 -19.94 -25.46
N GLU A 431 1.48 -19.53 -24.19
CA GLU A 431 1.41 -20.48 -23.06
C GLU A 431 0.09 -21.27 -23.10
N LEU A 432 -1.04 -20.59 -23.34
CA LEU A 432 -2.33 -21.26 -23.48
C LEU A 432 -2.33 -22.33 -24.57
N THR A 433 -1.71 -22.04 -25.73
CA THR A 433 -1.56 -22.99 -26.83
C THR A 433 -0.72 -24.19 -26.43
N GLU A 434 0.40 -23.97 -25.74
CA GLU A 434 1.27 -25.06 -25.28
C GLU A 434 0.58 -25.95 -24.25
N LYS A 435 -0.13 -25.37 -23.29
CA LYS A 435 -0.85 -26.12 -22.25
C LYS A 435 -2.01 -26.93 -22.84
N ILE A 436 -2.75 -26.36 -23.80
CA ILE A 436 -3.81 -27.09 -24.52
C ILE A 436 -3.22 -28.20 -25.40
N ALA A 437 -2.12 -27.95 -26.10
CA ALA A 437 -1.43 -28.96 -26.89
C ALA A 437 -0.97 -30.14 -26.02
N GLN A 438 -0.40 -29.85 -24.84
CA GLN A 438 -0.03 -30.85 -23.84
C GLN A 438 -1.23 -31.66 -23.36
N LEU A 439 -2.36 -31.00 -23.09
CA LEU A 439 -3.61 -31.66 -22.68
C LEU A 439 -4.05 -32.71 -23.71
N PHE A 440 -3.97 -32.38 -24.99
CA PHE A 440 -4.38 -33.27 -26.09
C PHE A 440 -3.27 -34.17 -26.61
N SER A 441 -2.07 -34.12 -26.03
CA SER A 441 -0.90 -34.86 -26.53
C SER A 441 -0.61 -34.60 -28.03
N ILE A 442 -0.82 -33.36 -28.49
CA ILE A 442 -0.54 -32.91 -29.86
C ILE A 442 0.64 -31.92 -29.87
N SER A 443 1.25 -31.71 -31.03
CA SER A 443 2.30 -30.68 -31.14
C SER A 443 1.68 -29.28 -31.12
N PRO A 444 2.24 -28.30 -30.38
CA PRO A 444 1.79 -26.90 -30.45
C PRO A 444 1.79 -26.35 -31.87
N ARG A 445 2.66 -26.86 -32.76
CA ARG A 445 2.73 -26.47 -34.17
C ARG A 445 1.52 -26.92 -35.00
N GLN A 446 0.76 -27.90 -34.51
CA GLN A 446 -0.47 -28.34 -35.16
C GLN A 446 -1.65 -27.44 -34.78
N ILE A 447 -1.54 -26.61 -33.75
CA ILE A 447 -2.54 -25.61 -33.40
C ILE A 447 -2.19 -24.33 -34.13
N SER A 448 -3.01 -23.96 -35.12
CA SER A 448 -2.76 -22.74 -35.88
C SER A 448 -3.18 -21.49 -35.10
N GLN A 449 -4.39 -21.48 -34.56
CA GLN A 449 -4.94 -20.36 -33.78
C GLN A 449 -6.00 -20.85 -32.79
N ILE A 450 -6.20 -20.08 -31.72
CA ILE A 450 -7.25 -20.30 -30.72
C ILE A 450 -8.27 -19.16 -30.82
N TYR A 451 -9.55 -19.52 -30.88
CA TYR A 451 -10.67 -18.60 -30.90
C TYR A 451 -11.55 -18.77 -29.67
N LYS A 452 -12.20 -17.70 -29.23
CA LYS A 452 -13.31 -17.76 -28.27
C LYS A 452 -14.63 -17.58 -29.03
N GLN A 453 -15.63 -18.40 -28.73
CA GLN A 453 -16.96 -18.24 -29.29
C GLN A 453 -17.70 -17.07 -28.59
N GLY A 454 -18.25 -16.17 -29.40
CA GLY A 454 -19.09 -15.06 -28.95
C GLY A 454 -20.58 -15.41 -28.90
N PRO A 455 -21.43 -14.52 -28.35
CA PRO A 455 -22.87 -14.77 -28.13
C PRO A 455 -23.69 -15.09 -29.39
N THR A 456 -23.20 -14.70 -30.56
CA THR A 456 -23.83 -14.93 -31.87
C THR A 456 -23.16 -16.04 -32.67
N GLY A 457 -22.26 -16.81 -32.06
CA GLY A 457 -21.49 -17.87 -32.72
C GLY A 457 -20.27 -17.36 -33.50
N ILE A 458 -19.92 -16.07 -33.39
CA ILE A 458 -18.70 -15.52 -33.99
C ILE A 458 -17.44 -16.08 -33.31
N HIS A 459 -16.40 -16.34 -34.10
CA HIS A 459 -15.10 -16.76 -33.60
C HIS A 459 -14.20 -15.54 -33.42
N VAL A 460 -13.83 -15.23 -32.18
CA VAL A 460 -12.96 -14.10 -31.82
C VAL A 460 -11.56 -14.64 -31.54
N LEU A 461 -10.55 -14.13 -32.25
CA LEU A 461 -9.16 -14.56 -32.04
C LEU A 461 -8.71 -14.20 -30.63
N ILE A 462 -8.12 -15.16 -29.91
CA ILE A 462 -7.61 -14.94 -28.55
C ILE A 462 -6.24 -14.26 -28.62
N SER A 463 -6.15 -13.06 -28.05
CA SER A 463 -4.91 -12.31 -27.83
C SER A 463 -4.46 -12.38 -26.37
N ASP A 464 -3.21 -12.00 -26.09
CA ASP A 464 -2.68 -11.91 -24.72
C ASP A 464 -3.53 -10.99 -23.83
N GLU A 465 -3.97 -9.85 -24.37
CA GLU A 465 -4.86 -8.90 -23.68
C GLU A 465 -6.23 -9.54 -23.36
N MET A 466 -6.74 -10.41 -24.23
CA MET A 466 -8.00 -11.11 -23.99
C MET A 466 -7.86 -12.13 -22.85
N ILE A 467 -6.74 -12.86 -22.78
CA ILE A 467 -6.45 -13.82 -21.71
C ILE A 467 -6.29 -13.12 -20.37
N GLN A 468 -5.69 -11.91 -20.35
CA GLN A 468 -5.60 -11.10 -19.13
C GLN A 468 -6.96 -10.69 -18.56
N ASN A 469 -8.00 -10.65 -19.40
CA ASN A 469 -9.37 -10.32 -19.01
C ASN A 469 -10.24 -11.55 -18.74
N PHE A 470 -9.70 -12.76 -18.80
CA PHE A 470 -10.44 -13.97 -18.41
C PHE A 470 -10.71 -13.96 -16.90
N GLN A 471 -11.88 -14.48 -16.52
CA GLN A 471 -12.21 -14.66 -15.12
C GLN A 471 -11.45 -15.87 -14.56
N GLU A 472 -11.03 -15.79 -13.30
CA GLU A 472 -10.46 -16.93 -12.58
C GLU A 472 -11.47 -18.08 -12.55
N GLU A 473 -10.99 -19.31 -12.76
CA GLU A 473 -11.81 -20.52 -12.80
C GLU A 473 -12.85 -20.54 -13.94
N ALA A 474 -12.62 -19.76 -15.02
CA ALA A 474 -13.49 -19.80 -16.19
C ALA A 474 -13.51 -21.19 -16.84
N CYS A 475 -14.72 -21.68 -17.13
CA CYS A 475 -14.96 -22.95 -17.79
C CYS A 475 -15.16 -22.77 -19.29
N PHE A 476 -14.45 -23.57 -20.10
CA PHE A 476 -14.58 -23.58 -21.55
C PHE A 476 -14.78 -25.00 -22.08
N ILE A 477 -15.58 -25.13 -23.14
CA ILE A 477 -15.66 -26.37 -23.91
C ILE A 477 -14.79 -26.20 -25.16
N LEU A 478 -13.86 -27.12 -25.36
CA LEU A 478 -12.93 -27.14 -26.49
C LEU A 478 -13.59 -27.84 -27.68
N ASP A 479 -13.76 -27.10 -28.77
CA ASP A 479 -14.12 -27.61 -30.09
C ASP A 479 -12.94 -27.41 -31.06
N THR A 480 -12.88 -28.23 -32.11
CA THR A 480 -11.78 -28.22 -33.08
C THR A 480 -12.30 -28.02 -34.50
N MET A 481 -11.62 -27.15 -35.25
CA MET A 481 -11.93 -26.86 -36.64
C MET A 481 -10.69 -27.12 -37.49
N LYS A 482 -10.83 -27.88 -38.58
CA LYS A 482 -9.69 -28.18 -39.47
C LYS A 482 -9.24 -26.90 -40.18
N ALA A 483 -7.94 -26.61 -40.17
CA ALA A 483 -7.37 -25.48 -40.88
C ALA A 483 -7.19 -25.80 -42.38
N GLU A 484 -7.04 -24.77 -43.21
CA GLU A 484 -6.91 -24.91 -44.68
C GLU A 484 -5.60 -25.61 -45.12
N THR A 485 -4.58 -25.62 -44.26
CA THR A 485 -3.31 -26.35 -44.47
C THR A 485 -3.38 -27.77 -43.89
N SER A 486 -2.87 -28.76 -44.63
CA SER A 486 -3.26 -30.18 -44.54
C SER A 486 -3.09 -30.92 -43.21
N ASP A 487 -2.45 -30.35 -42.18
CA ASP A 487 -2.18 -31.02 -40.89
C ASP A 487 -2.35 -30.12 -39.64
N SER A 488 -3.01 -28.95 -39.76
CA SER A 488 -3.27 -28.06 -38.62
C SER A 488 -4.76 -27.91 -38.28
N TYR A 489 -5.03 -27.57 -37.03
CA TYR A 489 -6.35 -27.37 -36.47
C TYR A 489 -6.42 -26.03 -35.76
N HIS A 490 -7.60 -25.42 -35.77
CA HIS A 490 -7.96 -24.29 -34.93
C HIS A 490 -8.74 -24.81 -33.73
N ILE A 491 -8.50 -24.20 -32.57
CA ILE A 491 -9.19 -24.53 -31.32
C ILE A 491 -10.21 -23.44 -31.03
N ILE A 492 -11.41 -23.84 -30.60
CA ILE A 492 -12.50 -22.93 -30.25
C ILE A 492 -12.85 -23.17 -28.78
N LEU A 493 -12.71 -22.14 -27.94
CA LEU A 493 -13.20 -22.08 -26.57
C LEU A 493 -14.65 -21.59 -26.59
N LYS A 494 -15.61 -22.46 -26.30
CA LYS A 494 -17.03 -22.13 -26.18
C LYS A 494 -17.38 -21.67 -24.77
#